data_AF-A0A914D0S1-F1
#
_entry.id   AF-A0A914D0S1-F1
#
_cell.length_a   1.000
_cell.length_b   1.000
_cell.length_c   1.000
_cell.angle_alpha   90.00
_cell.angle_beta   90.00
_cell.angle_gamma   90.00
#
_symmetry.space_group_name_H-M   'P 1'
#
loop_
_entity.id
_entity.type
_entity.pdbx_description
1 polymer ?
#
loop_
_entity_poly.entity_id
_entity_poly.type
_entity_poly.pdbx_seq_one_letter_code
_entity_poly.pdbx_strand_id
1 'polypeptide(L)'
;MRSYGDSMGEIAKNLRIPKTTVQKAISRGTVEDRLGRGRERTARTPENIRKIKAKIQRNSSRREWPPYSQNLNPLDYAIWGYLEAKACKKPHESIKSLKKAIKKAWNEMPDDMVKRVVDSWPGRLQVYRCRRRIY
;
A
#
# COMPACT_ATOMS: atom_id res chain seq x y z
N MET A 1 -14.53 3.47 44.06
CA MET A 1 -14.45 2.07 44.50
C MET A 1 -13.09 1.51 44.09
N ARG A 2 -12.18 1.22 45.05
CA ARG A 2 -10.88 0.62 44.74
C ARG A 2 -11.09 -0.88 44.50
N SER A 3 -11.01 -1.36 43.26
CA SER A 3 -10.97 -2.80 43.01
C SER A 3 -9.56 -3.29 43.40
N TYR A 4 -9.41 -3.76 44.63
CA TYR A 4 -8.23 -4.52 44.99
C TYR A 4 -8.34 -5.87 44.28
N GLY A 5 -7.42 -6.14 43.35
CA GLY A 5 -7.30 -7.47 42.75
C GLY A 5 -6.94 -8.52 43.81
N ASP A 6 -7.05 -9.79 43.44
CA ASP A 6 -6.75 -10.92 44.31
C ASP A 6 -5.40 -10.76 45.01
N SER A 7 -5.36 -11.06 46.31
CA SER A 7 -4.12 -11.02 47.06
C SER A 7 -3.15 -12.09 46.57
N MET A 8 -1.84 -11.88 46.74
CA MET A 8 -0.82 -12.87 46.35
C MET A 8 -1.04 -14.24 47.00
N GLY A 9 -1.66 -14.28 48.19
CA GLY A 9 -2.00 -15.52 48.89
C GLY A 9 -3.17 -16.26 48.25
N GLU A 10 -4.21 -15.52 47.83
CA GLU A 10 -5.36 -16.09 47.11
C GLU A 10 -4.94 -16.62 45.74
N ILE A 11 -4.11 -15.87 45.01
CA ILE A 11 -3.56 -16.30 43.72
C ILE A 11 -2.73 -17.58 43.89
N ALA A 12 -1.86 -17.62 44.91
CA ALA A 12 -1.03 -18.80 45.18
C ALA A 12 -1.87 -20.04 45.51
N LYS A 13 -2.93 -19.87 46.32
CA LYS A 13 -3.85 -20.95 46.70
C LYS A 13 -4.66 -21.45 45.51
N ASN A 14 -5.18 -20.54 44.69
CA ASN A 14 -5.99 -20.86 43.51
C ASN A 14 -5.17 -21.58 42.42
N LEU A 15 -3.92 -21.16 42.22
CA LEU A 15 -3.03 -21.76 41.22
C LEU A 15 -2.19 -22.93 41.77
N ARG A 16 -2.31 -23.27 43.06
CA ARG A 16 -1.52 -24.30 43.74
C ARG A 16 -0.01 -24.17 43.52
N ILE A 17 0.48 -22.93 43.52
CA ILE A 17 1.90 -22.61 43.38
C ILE A 17 2.42 -21.88 44.62
N PRO A 18 3.72 -21.99 44.94
CA PRO A 18 4.29 -21.27 46.06
C PRO A 18 4.08 -19.75 45.93
N LYS A 19 3.75 -19.09 47.04
CA LYS A 19 3.57 -17.62 47.10
C LYS A 19 4.80 -16.85 46.60
N THR A 20 6.00 -17.42 46.78
CA THR A 20 7.27 -16.87 46.27
C THR A 20 7.31 -16.80 44.75
N THR A 21 6.66 -17.74 44.04
CA THR A 21 6.56 -17.75 42.58
C THR A 21 5.64 -16.63 42.10
N VAL A 22 4.50 -16.44 42.77
CA VAL A 22 3.58 -15.33 42.49
C VAL A 22 4.27 -13.98 42.71
N GLN A 23 4.97 -13.82 43.84
CA GLN A 23 5.74 -12.61 44.13
C GLN A 23 6.81 -12.34 43.07
N LYS A 24 7.62 -13.34 42.71
CA LYS A 24 8.64 -13.20 41.65
C LYS A 24 8.03 -12.86 40.29
N ALA A 25 6.84 -13.38 39.97
CA ALA A 25 6.15 -13.08 38.72
C ALA A 25 5.65 -11.62 38.68
N ILE A 26 5.02 -11.16 39.76
CA ILE A 26 4.56 -9.77 39.89
C ILE A 26 5.76 -8.81 39.85
N SER A 27 6.83 -9.10 40.60
CA SER A 27 8.05 -8.30 40.60
C SER A 27 8.76 -8.27 39.23
N ARG A 28 8.57 -9.30 38.40
CA ARG A 28 9.14 -9.37 37.04
C ARG A 28 8.30 -8.64 35.99
N GLY A 29 7.05 -8.26 36.30
CA GLY A 29 6.13 -7.65 35.34
C GLY A 29 5.72 -8.58 34.19
N THR A 30 4.90 -8.06 33.30
CA THR A 30 4.49 -8.75 32.06
C THR A 30 5.61 -8.75 31.02
N VAL A 31 5.51 -9.56 29.97
CA VAL A 31 6.55 -9.60 28.91
C VAL A 31 6.65 -8.24 28.20
N GLU A 32 5.53 -7.53 28.15
CA GLU A 32 5.37 -6.18 27.65
C GLU A 32 6.14 -5.12 28.48
N ASP A 33 6.29 -5.35 29.80
CA ASP A 33 7.02 -4.46 30.72
C ASP A 33 8.55 -4.67 30.71
N ARG A 34 9.03 -5.70 30.00
CA ARG A 34 10.46 -6.01 29.92
C ARG A 34 11.11 -5.16 28.85
N LEU A 35 11.90 -4.16 29.26
CA LEU A 35 12.87 -3.51 28.36
C LEU A 35 13.90 -4.57 27.93
N GLY A 36 13.81 -5.02 26.68
CA GLY A 36 14.75 -5.98 26.12
C GLY A 36 16.18 -5.44 26.14
N ARG A 37 17.17 -6.30 26.42
CA ARG A 37 18.61 -5.95 26.46
C ARG A 37 19.24 -5.60 25.10
N GLY A 38 18.44 -5.34 24.08
CA GLY A 38 18.89 -5.07 22.71
C GLY A 38 18.85 -3.59 22.37
N ARG A 39 19.54 -3.22 21.29
CA ARG A 39 19.44 -1.89 20.68
C ARG A 39 17.97 -1.53 20.50
N GLU A 40 17.57 -0.35 20.96
CA GLU A 40 16.19 0.11 20.83
C GLU A 40 15.72 -0.04 19.38
N ARG A 41 14.54 -0.65 19.20
CA ARG A 41 13.93 -0.76 17.88
C ARG A 41 13.46 0.61 17.44
N THR A 42 14.33 1.37 16.80
CA THR A 42 14.02 2.72 16.30
C THR A 42 12.93 2.67 15.23
N ALA A 43 12.93 1.64 14.37
CA ALA A 43 11.99 1.55 13.24
C ALA A 43 10.58 1.06 13.61
N ARG A 44 10.42 0.19 14.62
CA ARG A 44 9.15 -0.53 14.91
C ARG A 44 8.57 -0.22 16.30
N THR A 45 8.65 1.04 16.74
CA THR A 45 7.98 1.48 17.97
C THR A 45 6.45 1.50 17.77
N PRO A 46 5.63 1.33 18.83
CA PRO A 46 4.18 1.48 18.74
C PRO A 46 3.74 2.83 18.16
N GLU A 47 4.48 3.89 18.48
CA GLU A 47 4.27 5.24 17.95
C GLU A 47 4.54 5.30 16.44
N ASN A 48 5.67 4.75 15.97
CA ASN A 48 5.98 4.70 14.55
C ASN A 48 4.98 3.83 13.78
N ILE A 49 4.51 2.73 14.37
CA ILE A 49 3.42 1.91 13.80
C ILE A 49 2.12 2.73 13.69
N ARG A 50 1.73 3.48 14.73
CA ARG A 50 0.54 4.36 14.70
C ARG A 50 0.68 5.46 13.67
N LYS A 51 1.85 6.11 13.59
CA LYS A 51 2.17 7.14 12.58
C LYS A 51 2.08 6.57 11.17
N ILE A 52 2.66 5.39 10.91
CA ILE A 52 2.59 4.71 9.61
C ILE A 52 1.14 4.31 9.27
N LYS A 53 0.39 3.71 10.21
CA LYS A 53 -1.02 3.36 10.01
C LYS A 53 -1.87 4.59 9.69
N ALA A 54 -1.70 5.69 10.43
CA ALA A 54 -2.41 6.94 10.17
C ALA A 54 -2.00 7.56 8.83
N LYS A 55 -0.74 7.44 8.42
CA LYS A 55 -0.26 7.90 7.10
C LYS A 55 -0.88 7.08 5.96
N ILE A 56 -0.98 5.76 6.12
CA ILE A 56 -1.66 4.85 5.17
C ILE A 56 -3.17 5.14 5.12
N GLN A 57 -3.80 5.45 6.26
CA GLN A 57 -5.22 5.77 6.34
C GLN A 57 -5.55 7.16 5.74
N ARG A 58 -4.72 8.18 6.00
CA ARG A 58 -4.84 9.52 5.41
C ARG A 58 -4.63 9.50 3.89
N ASN A 59 -3.83 8.56 3.40
CA ASN A 59 -3.58 8.36 1.97
C ASN A 59 -4.58 7.36 1.36
N SER A 60 -5.79 7.25 1.92
CA SER A 60 -6.86 6.39 1.40
C SER A 60 -7.31 6.78 -0.02
N SER A 61 -7.10 8.03 -0.43
CA SER A 61 -7.36 8.49 -1.80
C SER A 61 -6.33 8.00 -2.84
N ARG A 62 -5.19 7.43 -2.41
CA ARG A 62 -4.23 6.74 -3.30
C ARG A 62 -4.53 5.24 -3.47
N ARG A 63 -5.64 4.73 -2.94
CA ARG A 63 -5.90 3.28 -2.83
C ARG A 63 -6.32 2.56 -4.11
N GLU A 64 -6.58 3.22 -5.24
CA GLU A 64 -7.22 2.50 -6.34
C GLU A 64 -6.29 2.01 -7.44
N TRP A 65 -5.04 2.49 -7.48
CA TRP A 65 -4.10 2.02 -8.49
C TRP A 65 -3.23 0.90 -7.94
N PRO A 66 -3.42 -0.32 -8.44
CA PRO A 66 -2.65 -1.42 -7.95
C PRO A 66 -1.21 -1.37 -8.52
N PRO A 67 -0.20 -1.96 -7.85
CA PRO A 67 1.16 -2.07 -8.40
C PRO A 67 1.13 -2.74 -9.79
N TYR A 68 1.98 -2.26 -10.71
CA TYR A 68 2.04 -2.67 -12.12
C TYR A 68 0.77 -2.36 -12.93
N SER A 69 0.12 -1.23 -12.64
CA SER A 69 -1.09 -0.73 -13.32
C SER A 69 -0.87 -0.11 -14.70
N GLN A 70 0.31 -0.26 -15.32
CA GLN A 70 0.57 0.26 -16.68
C GLN A 70 -0.42 -0.32 -17.72
N ASN A 71 -0.86 -1.57 -17.54
CA ASN A 71 -1.89 -2.20 -18.39
C ASN A 71 -3.31 -1.65 -18.16
N LEU A 72 -3.47 -0.87 -17.10
CA LEU A 72 -4.68 -0.16 -16.70
C LEU A 72 -4.42 1.34 -16.81
N ASN A 73 -3.75 1.88 -17.81
CA ASN A 73 -3.85 3.31 -18.08
C ASN A 73 -4.15 3.49 -19.57
N PRO A 74 -5.29 4.11 -19.96
CA PRO A 74 -5.66 4.30 -21.36
C PRO A 74 -4.56 5.00 -22.16
N LEU A 75 -3.82 5.88 -21.51
CA LEU A 75 -2.68 6.54 -22.10
C LEU A 75 -1.55 5.55 -22.41
N ASP A 76 -1.19 4.70 -21.45
CA ASP A 76 -0.05 3.79 -21.54
C ASP A 76 -0.30 2.60 -22.47
N TYR A 77 -1.48 1.98 -22.44
CA TYR A 77 -1.72 0.77 -23.26
C TYR A 77 -2.19 1.05 -24.69
N ALA A 78 -2.58 2.28 -25.02
CA ALA A 78 -3.15 2.60 -26.34
C ALA A 78 -2.68 3.94 -26.90
N ILE A 79 -2.94 5.05 -26.19
CA ILE A 79 -2.77 6.38 -26.78
C ILE A 79 -1.30 6.67 -27.08
N TRP A 80 -0.37 6.31 -26.20
CA TRP A 80 1.06 6.49 -26.43
C TRP A 80 1.56 5.73 -27.65
N GLY A 81 1.13 4.48 -27.84
CA GLY A 81 1.51 3.69 -29.02
C GLY A 81 1.02 4.31 -30.34
N TYR A 82 -0.18 4.90 -30.34
CA TYR A 82 -0.69 5.64 -31.50
C TYR A 82 0.09 6.93 -31.77
N LEU A 83 0.35 7.72 -30.73
CA LEU A 83 1.10 8.96 -30.86
C LEU A 83 2.52 8.70 -31.34
N GLU A 84 3.17 7.66 -30.80
CA GLU A 84 4.51 7.24 -31.22
C GLU A 84 4.50 6.78 -32.68
N ALA A 85 3.60 5.88 -33.08
CA ALA A 85 3.52 5.40 -34.46
C ALA A 85 3.27 6.53 -35.47
N LYS A 86 2.50 7.55 -35.08
CA LYS A 86 2.14 8.67 -35.96
C LYS A 86 3.17 9.79 -35.97
N ALA A 87 3.66 10.19 -34.79
CA ALA A 87 4.66 11.26 -34.67
C ALA A 87 6.03 10.78 -35.15
N CYS A 88 6.48 9.60 -34.70
CA CYS A 88 7.80 9.05 -35.01
C CYS A 88 7.87 8.32 -36.37
N LYS A 89 6.89 8.50 -37.25
CA LYS A 89 6.92 7.93 -38.62
C LYS A 89 8.12 8.44 -39.44
N LYS A 90 8.64 9.62 -39.09
CA LYS A 90 9.85 10.20 -39.67
C LYS A 90 10.79 10.65 -38.53
N PRO A 91 12.12 10.58 -38.74
CA PRO A 91 13.06 11.15 -37.79
C PRO A 91 12.87 12.67 -37.67
N HIS A 92 13.07 13.19 -36.46
CA HIS A 92 12.95 14.62 -36.18
C HIS A 92 14.33 15.22 -35.90
N GLU A 93 14.63 16.35 -36.54
CA GLU A 93 15.90 17.07 -36.38
C GLU A 93 15.98 17.86 -35.07
N SER A 94 14.85 18.11 -34.40
CA SER A 94 14.82 18.88 -33.16
C SER A 94 13.67 18.48 -32.25
N ILE A 95 13.84 18.74 -30.95
CA ILE A 95 12.80 18.58 -29.92
C ILE A 95 11.56 19.43 -30.26
N LYS A 96 11.74 20.60 -30.87
CA LYS A 96 10.63 21.48 -31.28
C LYS A 96 9.80 20.84 -32.41
N SER A 97 10.47 20.21 -33.37
CA SER A 97 9.81 19.43 -34.43
C SER A 97 9.03 18.25 -33.86
N LEU A 98 9.63 17.47 -32.96
CA LEU A 98 8.96 16.35 -32.28
C LEU A 98 7.73 16.80 -31.49
N LYS A 99 7.84 17.86 -30.66
CA LYS A 99 6.69 18.41 -29.91
C LYS A 99 5.55 18.84 -30.83
N LYS A 100 5.86 19.43 -31.99
CA LYS A 100 4.86 19.82 -32.99
C LYS A 100 4.19 18.59 -33.62
N ALA A 101 4.96 17.55 -33.94
CA ALA A 101 4.46 16.31 -34.49
C ALA A 101 3.52 15.57 -33.52
N ILE A 102 3.88 15.48 -32.24
CA ILE A 102 3.03 14.88 -31.20
C ILE A 102 1.71 15.65 -31.06
N LYS A 103 1.77 16.98 -30.97
CA LYS A 103 0.55 17.82 -30.91
C LYS A 103 -0.35 17.64 -32.14
N LYS A 104 0.25 17.55 -33.33
CA LYS A 104 -0.47 17.27 -34.56
C LYS A 104 -1.14 15.88 -34.52
N ALA A 105 -0.40 14.85 -34.12
CA ALA A 105 -0.92 13.49 -33.99
C ALA A 105 -2.09 13.40 -32.99
N TRP A 106 -2.00 14.14 -31.87
CA TRP A 106 -3.07 14.26 -30.89
C TRP A 106 -4.34 14.88 -31.48
N ASN A 107 -4.21 16.01 -32.18
CA ASN A 107 -5.37 16.71 -32.76
C ASN A 107 -6.02 15.93 -33.91
N GLU A 108 -5.26 15.09 -34.61
CA GLU A 108 -5.78 14.22 -35.67
C GLU A 108 -6.18 12.83 -35.15
N MET A 109 -6.20 12.61 -33.84
CA MET A 109 -6.66 11.36 -33.27
C MET A 109 -8.18 11.26 -33.41
N PRO A 110 -8.73 10.21 -34.05
CA PRO A 110 -10.17 10.09 -34.22
C PRO A 110 -10.85 9.80 -32.88
N ASP A 111 -11.95 10.48 -32.57
CA ASP A 111 -12.71 10.30 -31.33
C ASP A 111 -13.17 8.85 -31.12
N ASP A 112 -13.46 8.16 -32.22
CA ASP A 112 -13.83 6.75 -32.24
C ASP A 112 -12.72 5.83 -31.68
N MET A 113 -11.44 6.21 -31.84
CA MET A 113 -10.34 5.52 -31.17
C MET A 113 -10.41 5.71 -29.66
N VAL A 114 -10.66 6.94 -29.19
CA VAL A 114 -10.76 7.23 -27.76
C VAL A 114 -11.91 6.45 -27.13
N LYS A 115 -13.07 6.40 -27.81
CA LYS A 115 -14.23 5.61 -27.39
C LYS A 115 -13.88 4.12 -27.25
N ARG A 116 -13.28 3.51 -28.28
CA ARG A 116 -12.83 2.10 -28.22
C ARG A 116 -11.87 1.83 -27.06
N VAL A 117 -10.94 2.75 -26.79
CA VAL A 117 -9.99 2.62 -25.69
C VAL A 117 -10.75 2.60 -24.36
N VAL A 118 -11.66 3.55 -24.14
CA VAL A 118 -12.50 3.62 -22.94
C VAL A 118 -13.38 2.37 -22.81
N ASP A 119 -14.01 1.91 -23.89
CA ASP A 119 -14.88 0.74 -23.90
C ASP A 119 -14.11 -0.57 -23.61
N SER A 120 -12.82 -0.63 -23.95
CA SER A 120 -11.96 -1.78 -23.64
C SER A 120 -11.56 -1.86 -22.16
N TRP A 121 -11.75 -0.78 -21.41
CA TRP A 121 -11.29 -0.65 -20.03
C TRP A 121 -11.90 -1.67 -19.06
N PRO A 122 -13.23 -1.90 -19.03
CA PRO A 122 -13.83 -2.84 -18.09
C PRO A 122 -13.29 -4.26 -18.27
N GLY A 123 -13.05 -4.69 -19.51
CA GLY A 123 -12.43 -5.99 -19.80
C GLY A 123 -11.01 -6.10 -19.26
N ARG A 124 -10.18 -5.07 -19.44
CA ARG A 124 -8.82 -5.02 -18.88
C ARG A 124 -8.83 -5.05 -17.35
N LEU A 125 -9.76 -4.33 -16.72
CA LEU A 125 -9.95 -4.34 -15.27
C LEU A 125 -10.35 -5.74 -14.76
N GLN A 126 -11.23 -6.43 -15.49
CA GLN A 126 -11.65 -7.79 -15.15
C GLN A 126 -10.48 -8.78 -15.23
N VAL A 127 -9.68 -8.74 -16.29
CA VAL A 127 -8.46 -9.57 -16.42
C VAL A 127 -7.49 -9.31 -15.27
N TYR A 128 -7.30 -8.04 -14.89
CA TYR A 128 -6.46 -7.68 -13.75
C TYR A 128 -7.00 -8.27 -12.43
N ARG A 129 -8.31 -8.17 -12.20
CA ARG A 129 -8.98 -8.76 -11.03
C ARG A 129 -8.83 -10.28 -11.00
N CYS A 130 -8.99 -10.97 -12.13
CA CYS A 130 -8.80 -12.41 -12.24
C CYS A 130 -7.34 -12.80 -11.91
N ARG A 131 -6.34 -12.10 -12.47
CA ARG A 131 -4.92 -12.37 -12.20
C ARG A 131 -4.54 -12.18 -10.74
N ARG A 132 -5.12 -11.19 -10.06
CA ARG A 132 -4.91 -10.98 -8.62
C ARG A 132 -5.51 -12.05 -7.71
N ARG A 133 -6.48 -12.81 -8.20
CA ARG A 133 -7.14 -13.88 -7.43
C ARG A 133 -6.36 -15.20 -7.46
N ILE A 134 -5.32 -15.28 -8.30
CA ILE A 134 -4.51 -16.48 -8.55
C ILE A 134 -3.20 -16.46 -7.72
N TYR A 135 -2.92 -15.39 -6.98
CA TYR A 135 -1.78 -15.25 -6.06
C TYR A 135 -2.23 -15.05 -4.61
#